data_AF-A0A9E1QPA9-F1
#
_entry.id   AF-A0A9E1QPA9-F1
#
_cell.length_a   1.000
_cell.length_b   1.000
_cell.length_c   1.000
_cell.angle_alpha   90.00
_cell.angle_beta   90.00
_cell.angle_gamma   90.00
#
_symmetry.space_group_name_H-M   'P 1'
#
loop_
_entity.id
_entity.type
_entity.pdbx_description
1 polymer ?
#
loop_
_entity_poly.entity_id
_entity_poly.type
_entity_poly.pdbx_seq_one_letter_code
_entity_poly.pdbx_strand_id
1 'polypeptide(L)'
;MKSWSCSDLHYSLYLAPDKIRTCCQRFFVDGEIQGDVELLTIDRHESAQPILDLSLLAKQNLYLNINNGEKTKCYGCPKLTYQEWPEIERLDIKHLSLEYHSICNLKCTYCSDVYYGGLNPNYDISDLINKMYTSSMLDNCNSIVWGGGEPLADINFSILLQYLVENINAKYRVFTNAIKYSELLEKLISSDLASITTSIDAGTRSTYSAVRGKDKLDFVIKNLKKYSSKRPENIIIKYIFTDEKNQSLSEIKSFISLMKENKLHKCCFQISCDYFHEDIPKDQLVSMIIMYSLIRNELNATVFFDDLLWHRMSKTFKNNKLTILKSIDNFEIPNVLAKYDGINSVVVWGAGSIAKNLVNYSNFFDNIGIENFVDSNYLEIESPFCGKEVLSPETLLDSDVMIVISAALNYPSILKDFSRLGIDEKRIINGLII
;
A
#
# COMPACT_ATOMS: atom_id res chain seq x y z
N MET A 1 32.03 -1.94 -5.58
CA MET A 1 32.32 -1.57 -4.17
C MET A 1 30.98 -1.53 -3.43
N LYS A 2 30.90 -2.01 -2.19
CA LYS A 2 29.65 -1.93 -1.42
C LYS A 2 29.40 -0.50 -0.92
N SER A 3 28.14 -0.10 -0.92
CA SER A 3 27.67 1.23 -0.51
C SER A 3 26.30 1.13 0.15
N TRP A 4 25.91 2.18 0.87
CA TRP A 4 24.55 2.38 1.37
C TRP A 4 23.68 3.01 0.28
N SER A 5 22.58 2.36 -0.07
CA SER A 5 21.55 2.90 -0.97
C SER A 5 20.24 2.13 -0.84
N CYS A 6 19.24 2.46 -1.66
CA CYS A 6 17.98 1.75 -1.77
C CYS A 6 17.41 1.79 -3.19
N SER A 7 16.47 0.90 -3.50
CA SER A 7 15.84 0.84 -4.83
C SER A 7 15.18 2.15 -5.25
N ASP A 8 14.55 2.89 -4.33
CA ASP A 8 13.87 4.14 -4.65
C ASP A 8 14.84 5.24 -5.11
N LEU A 9 16.02 5.33 -4.48
CA LEU A 9 17.06 6.27 -4.87
C LEU A 9 17.53 6.00 -6.31
N HIS A 10 17.68 4.74 -6.69
CA HIS A 10 18.13 4.39 -8.04
C HIS A 10 17.01 4.48 -9.09
N TYR A 11 15.81 4.00 -8.77
CA TYR A 11 14.85 3.60 -9.80
C TYR A 11 13.46 4.23 -9.67
N SER A 12 13.21 5.06 -8.66
CA SER A 12 11.90 5.70 -8.46
C SER A 12 11.94 7.19 -8.79
N LEU A 13 10.86 7.69 -9.38
CA LEU A 13 10.61 9.12 -9.59
C LEU A 13 9.17 9.46 -9.21
N TYR A 14 8.99 10.47 -8.38
CA TYR A 14 7.69 10.92 -7.90
C TYR A 14 7.48 12.37 -8.33
N LEU A 15 6.46 12.58 -9.14
CA LEU A 15 6.05 13.90 -9.61
C LEU A 15 5.08 14.51 -8.62
N ALA A 16 5.22 15.80 -8.33
CA ALA A 16 4.29 16.61 -7.54
C ALA A 16 4.11 17.99 -8.21
N PRO A 17 3.12 18.82 -7.83
CA PRO A 17 2.82 20.04 -8.57
C PRO A 17 4.02 20.97 -8.76
N ASP A 18 4.85 21.10 -7.75
CA ASP A 18 5.94 22.08 -7.67
C ASP A 18 7.28 21.42 -7.33
N LYS A 19 7.41 20.10 -7.44
CA LYS A 19 8.62 19.38 -7.05
C LYS A 19 8.74 18.00 -7.68
N ILE A 20 9.97 17.49 -7.67
CA ILE A 20 10.31 16.11 -7.97
C ILE A 20 10.88 15.47 -6.71
N ARG A 21 10.45 14.23 -6.42
CA ARG A 21 10.92 13.43 -5.29
C ARG A 21 11.46 12.10 -5.78
N THR A 22 12.31 11.46 -4.98
CA THR A 22 12.80 10.10 -5.24
C THR A 22 12.13 9.03 -4.38
N CYS A 23 11.43 9.43 -3.31
CA CYS A 23 10.85 8.51 -2.33
C CYS A 23 9.68 9.19 -1.62
N CYS A 24 8.61 8.44 -1.34
CA CYS A 24 7.45 8.91 -0.58
C CYS A 24 7.32 8.28 0.82
N GLN A 25 8.26 7.40 1.21
CA GLN A 25 8.23 6.72 2.51
C GLN A 25 8.41 7.72 3.65
N ARG A 26 7.63 7.58 4.71
CA ARG A 26 7.73 8.40 5.94
C ARG A 26 7.94 7.50 7.14
N PHE A 27 8.86 7.88 8.01
CA PHE A 27 9.21 7.13 9.22
C PHE A 27 9.74 8.10 10.28
N PHE A 28 9.83 7.63 11.53
CA PHE A 28 10.30 8.44 12.64
C PHE A 28 11.72 8.05 13.04
N VAL A 29 12.56 9.06 13.31
CA VAL A 29 13.86 8.90 13.95
C VAL A 29 13.93 9.95 15.05
N ASP A 30 14.17 9.51 16.30
CA ASP A 30 14.25 10.38 17.47
C ASP A 30 13.03 11.32 17.65
N GLY A 31 11.84 10.85 17.28
CA GLY A 31 10.59 11.63 17.36
C GLY A 31 10.34 12.59 16.19
N GLU A 32 11.24 12.67 15.22
CA GLU A 32 11.08 13.52 14.02
C GLU A 32 10.76 12.69 12.77
N ILE A 33 9.91 13.24 11.90
CA ILE A 33 9.59 12.62 10.61
C ILE A 33 10.76 12.78 9.63
N GLN A 34 11.22 11.65 9.11
CA GLN A 34 12.20 11.51 8.04
C GLN A 34 11.57 10.86 6.79
N GLY A 35 12.35 10.79 5.71
CA GLY A 35 11.90 10.32 4.40
C GLY A 35 11.27 11.43 3.54
N ASP A 36 10.28 11.06 2.72
CA ASP A 36 9.62 11.92 1.71
C ASP A 36 10.62 12.80 0.95
N VAL A 37 11.56 12.15 0.28
CA VAL A 37 12.83 12.75 -0.13
C VAL A 37 12.66 13.53 -1.42
N GLU A 38 12.67 14.86 -1.28
CA GLU A 38 12.67 15.82 -2.37
C GLU A 38 14.04 15.88 -3.07
N LEU A 39 14.01 15.93 -4.40
CA LEU A 39 15.19 16.11 -5.26
C LEU A 39 15.30 17.56 -5.75
N LEU A 40 14.17 18.14 -6.14
CA LEU A 40 14.10 19.43 -6.81
C LEU A 40 12.76 20.12 -6.49
N THR A 41 12.81 21.42 -6.18
CA THR A 41 11.65 22.31 -6.23
C THR A 41 11.59 23.01 -7.59
N ILE A 42 10.40 23.15 -8.17
CA ILE A 42 10.16 23.75 -9.48
C ILE A 42 9.29 25.00 -9.30
N ASP A 43 9.92 26.16 -9.38
CA ASP A 43 9.25 27.43 -9.07
C ASP A 43 8.35 27.94 -10.22
N ARG A 44 8.76 27.77 -11.50
CA ARG A 44 7.98 28.24 -12.67
C ARG A 44 8.30 27.47 -13.95
N HIS A 45 7.25 27.04 -14.68
CA HIS A 45 7.23 26.46 -16.05
C HIS A 45 8.60 26.14 -16.66
N GLU A 46 9.29 25.16 -16.07
CA GLU A 46 10.54 24.64 -16.62
C GLU A 46 10.25 23.63 -17.72
N SER A 47 11.08 23.64 -18.77
CA SER A 47 11.08 22.60 -19.80
C SER A 47 11.53 21.26 -19.22
N ALA A 48 11.14 20.15 -19.85
CA ALA A 48 11.42 18.81 -19.32
C ALA A 48 12.92 18.49 -19.08
N GLN A 49 13.81 18.89 -19.98
CA GLN A 49 15.22 18.46 -19.92
C GLN A 49 15.96 18.96 -18.66
N PRO A 50 15.94 20.27 -18.31
CA PRO A 50 16.51 20.74 -17.05
C PRO A 50 16.00 19.99 -15.81
N ILE A 51 14.70 19.70 -15.74
CA ILE A 51 14.10 18.97 -14.61
C ILE A 51 14.74 17.57 -14.48
N LEU A 52 14.90 16.86 -15.61
CA LEU A 52 15.48 15.52 -15.63
C LEU A 52 16.98 15.55 -15.29
N ASP A 53 17.73 16.50 -15.82
CA ASP A 53 19.17 16.64 -15.55
C ASP A 53 19.43 16.97 -14.08
N LEU A 54 18.67 17.92 -13.52
CA LEU A 54 18.75 18.28 -12.10
C LEU A 54 18.31 17.13 -11.19
N SER A 55 17.30 16.36 -11.59
CA SER A 55 16.87 15.18 -10.84
C SER A 55 17.95 14.09 -10.79
N LEU A 56 18.67 13.87 -11.90
CA LEU A 56 19.80 12.95 -11.94
C LEU A 56 20.93 13.42 -11.01
N LEU A 57 21.32 14.69 -11.12
CA LEU A 57 22.36 15.28 -10.28
C LEU A 57 22.00 15.22 -8.79
N ALA A 58 20.74 15.50 -8.44
CA ALA A 58 20.24 15.43 -7.08
C ALA A 58 20.32 13.99 -6.51
N LYS A 59 19.97 12.97 -7.32
CA LYS A 59 20.14 11.56 -6.93
C LYS A 59 21.61 11.19 -6.71
N GLN A 60 22.50 11.62 -7.59
CA GLN A 60 23.96 11.39 -7.46
C GLN A 60 24.50 12.03 -6.17
N ASN A 61 24.15 13.28 -5.91
CA ASN A 61 24.55 13.99 -4.69
C ASN A 61 23.99 13.31 -3.43
N LEU A 62 22.71 12.92 -3.43
CA LEU A 62 22.11 12.22 -2.31
C LEU A 62 22.81 10.87 -2.03
N TYR A 63 23.15 10.12 -3.07
CA TYR A 63 23.92 8.88 -2.95
C TYR A 63 25.30 9.12 -2.33
N LEU A 64 26.02 10.16 -2.77
CA LEU A 64 27.31 10.55 -2.20
C LEU A 64 27.18 10.96 -0.73
N ASN A 65 26.23 11.82 -0.41
CA ASN A 65 26.01 12.33 0.95
C ASN A 65 25.68 11.20 1.93
N ILE A 66 24.85 10.23 1.53
CA ILE A 66 24.56 9.02 2.33
C ILE A 66 25.85 8.25 2.62
N ASN A 67 26.70 8.03 1.61
CA ASN A 67 27.92 7.24 1.76
C ASN A 67 29.07 8.00 2.44
N ASN A 68 29.00 9.33 2.50
CA ASN A 68 29.87 10.17 3.32
C ASN A 68 29.42 10.23 4.80
N GLY A 69 28.29 9.60 5.15
CA GLY A 69 27.76 9.59 6.51
C GLY A 69 27.01 10.87 6.91
N GLU A 70 26.57 11.68 5.94
CA GLU A 70 25.80 12.88 6.21
C GLU A 70 24.38 12.54 6.69
N LYS A 71 23.85 13.37 7.61
CA LYS A 71 22.47 13.23 8.12
C LYS A 71 21.45 13.77 7.10
N THR A 72 21.21 13.00 6.05
CA THR A 72 20.18 13.27 5.04
C THR A 72 18.78 12.87 5.53
N LYS A 73 17.73 13.21 4.77
CA LYS A 73 16.36 12.70 5.01
C LYS A 73 16.23 11.18 4.92
N CYS A 74 17.25 10.47 4.42
CA CYS A 74 17.31 9.02 4.40
C CYS A 74 17.93 8.42 5.68
N TYR A 75 18.46 9.25 6.59
CA TYR A 75 19.12 8.77 7.80
C TYR A 75 18.17 7.91 8.64
N GLY A 76 18.65 6.73 9.08
CA GLY A 76 17.84 5.77 9.86
C GLY A 76 16.76 5.04 9.06
N CYS A 77 16.72 5.19 7.73
CA CYS A 77 15.69 4.57 6.90
C CYS A 77 15.84 3.04 6.88
N PRO A 78 14.78 2.26 7.18
CA PRO A 78 14.81 0.80 7.17
C PRO A 78 14.93 0.19 5.76
N LYS A 79 14.85 1.01 4.71
CA LYS A 79 15.02 0.59 3.31
C LYS A 79 16.44 0.75 2.77
N LEU A 80 17.32 1.43 3.52
CA LEU A 80 18.74 1.52 3.15
C LEU A 80 19.44 0.19 3.45
N THR A 81 20.19 -0.33 2.49
CA THR A 81 20.99 -1.55 2.65
C THR A 81 22.42 -1.35 2.20
N TYR A 82 23.36 -2.01 2.88
CA TYR A 82 24.78 -1.99 2.56
C TYR A 82 25.15 -3.18 1.68
N GLN A 83 25.17 -2.95 0.37
CA GLN A 83 25.43 -3.99 -0.62
C GLN A 83 26.05 -3.40 -1.88
N GLU A 84 26.23 -4.21 -2.92
CA GLU A 84 26.70 -3.73 -4.21
C GLU A 84 25.54 -3.03 -4.94
N TRP A 85 25.67 -1.72 -5.11
CA TRP A 85 24.76 -0.90 -5.89
C TRP A 85 25.46 -0.40 -7.16
N PRO A 86 24.77 -0.33 -8.31
CA PRO A 86 25.33 0.25 -9.52
C PRO A 86 25.52 1.76 -9.36
N GLU A 87 26.39 2.36 -10.16
CA GLU A 87 26.49 3.82 -10.22
C GLU A 87 25.23 4.43 -10.85
N ILE A 88 24.87 5.66 -10.42
CA ILE A 88 23.73 6.39 -10.96
C ILE A 88 24.21 7.24 -12.14
N GLU A 89 24.45 6.60 -13.28
CA GLU A 89 24.94 7.27 -14.50
C GLU A 89 23.83 7.97 -15.28
N ARG A 90 22.60 7.46 -15.18
CA ARG A 90 21.40 7.96 -15.86
C ARG A 90 20.15 7.71 -15.03
N LEU A 91 19.04 8.35 -15.41
CA LEU A 91 17.72 8.00 -14.89
C LEU A 91 17.22 6.70 -15.56
N ASP A 92 17.19 5.61 -14.80
CA ASP A 92 16.54 4.35 -15.15
C ASP A 92 15.29 4.17 -14.27
N ILE A 93 14.15 4.64 -14.73
CA ILE A 93 12.93 4.76 -13.91
C ILE A 93 12.15 3.45 -14.01
N LYS A 94 12.21 2.64 -12.96
CA LYS A 94 11.40 1.41 -12.82
C LYS A 94 10.03 1.70 -12.21
N HIS A 95 9.94 2.74 -11.38
CA HIS A 95 8.71 3.19 -10.72
C HIS A 95 8.47 4.69 -10.93
N LEU A 96 7.34 5.03 -11.54
CA LEU A 96 6.92 6.42 -11.77
C LEU A 96 5.61 6.71 -11.02
N SER A 97 5.63 7.66 -10.10
CA SER A 97 4.42 8.16 -9.43
C SER A 97 4.00 9.51 -10.00
N LEU A 98 2.79 9.57 -10.53
CA LEU A 98 2.15 10.73 -11.14
C LEU A 98 1.21 11.37 -10.12
N GLU A 99 1.75 12.22 -9.25
CA GLU A 99 1.01 13.03 -8.26
C GLU A 99 1.09 14.54 -8.60
N TYR A 100 1.22 14.86 -9.91
CA TYR A 100 1.60 16.17 -10.44
C TYR A 100 0.56 17.29 -10.28
N HIS A 101 -0.61 17.02 -9.71
CA HIS A 101 -1.63 18.04 -9.44
C HIS A 101 -2.31 17.79 -8.09
N SER A 102 -2.92 18.83 -7.52
CA SER A 102 -3.73 18.73 -6.30
C SER A 102 -5.21 19.09 -6.53
N ILE A 103 -5.68 19.00 -7.77
CA ILE A 103 -7.11 19.11 -8.10
C ILE A 103 -7.86 17.89 -7.55
N CYS A 104 -8.81 18.11 -6.63
CA CYS A 104 -9.68 17.06 -6.11
C CYS A 104 -11.13 17.54 -6.02
N ASN A 105 -12.06 16.63 -6.28
CA ASN A 105 -13.50 16.88 -6.16
C ASN A 105 -14.05 16.62 -4.74
N LEU A 106 -13.19 16.23 -3.79
CA LEU A 106 -13.46 16.01 -2.36
C LEU A 106 -12.52 16.84 -1.47
N LYS A 107 -12.89 17.00 -0.20
CA LYS A 107 -12.07 17.65 0.84
C LYS A 107 -12.17 16.80 2.11
N CYS A 108 -11.50 15.66 2.10
CA CYS A 108 -11.58 14.69 3.19
C CYS A 108 -10.94 15.25 4.45
N THR A 109 -11.48 14.92 5.62
CA THR A 109 -11.09 15.55 6.90
C THR A 109 -9.66 15.26 7.33
N TYR A 110 -9.10 14.16 6.85
CA TYR A 110 -7.73 13.71 7.14
C TYR A 110 -6.73 14.06 6.02
N CYS A 111 -7.21 14.69 4.94
CA CYS A 111 -6.37 15.00 3.79
C CYS A 111 -5.70 16.38 4.00
N SER A 112 -4.49 16.56 3.48
CA SER A 112 -3.85 17.89 3.38
C SER A 112 -4.28 18.58 2.09
N ASP A 113 -4.26 19.91 2.11
CA ASP A 113 -4.41 20.79 0.94
C ASP A 113 -3.34 20.56 -0.14
N VAL A 114 -2.21 19.93 0.19
CA VAL A 114 -1.25 19.41 -0.82
C VAL A 114 -1.93 18.50 -1.83
N TYR A 115 -3.06 17.86 -1.49
CA TYR A 115 -3.80 16.93 -2.36
C TYR A 115 -5.16 17.46 -2.84
N TYR A 116 -5.70 18.55 -2.29
CA TYR A 116 -6.97 19.14 -2.76
C TYR A 116 -6.94 20.65 -3.01
N GLY A 117 -5.77 21.27 -2.87
CA GLY A 117 -5.55 22.72 -2.98
C GLY A 117 -5.74 23.29 -4.38
N GLY A 118 -5.86 22.44 -5.40
CA GLY A 118 -6.12 22.85 -6.78
C GLY A 118 -4.90 23.38 -7.52
N LEU A 119 -3.69 22.99 -7.11
CA LEU A 119 -2.45 23.28 -7.83
C LEU A 119 -2.37 22.44 -9.10
N ASN A 120 -1.95 23.10 -10.17
CA ASN A 120 -1.51 22.49 -11.42
C ASN A 120 0.02 22.29 -11.37
N PRO A 121 0.58 21.40 -12.20
CA PRO A 121 2.02 21.26 -12.30
C PRO A 121 2.69 22.55 -12.80
N ASN A 122 3.82 22.92 -12.20
CA ASN A 122 4.70 24.01 -12.61
C ASN A 122 5.61 23.62 -13.80
N TYR A 123 5.23 22.59 -14.55
CA TYR A 123 5.96 22.04 -15.69
C TYR A 123 4.97 21.40 -16.66
N ASP A 124 5.39 21.23 -17.91
CA ASP A 124 4.58 20.50 -18.89
C ASP A 124 4.74 18.99 -18.64
N ILE A 125 3.72 18.40 -18.03
CA ILE A 125 3.68 16.96 -17.74
C ILE A 125 3.74 16.09 -19.00
N SER A 126 3.17 16.57 -20.12
CA SER A 126 3.16 15.80 -21.37
C SER A 126 4.55 15.80 -22.01
N ASP A 127 5.20 16.97 -22.04
CA ASP A 127 6.59 17.09 -22.50
C ASP A 127 7.54 16.25 -21.62
N LEU A 128 7.39 16.32 -20.29
CA LEU A 128 8.21 15.55 -19.35
C LEU A 128 8.08 14.03 -19.58
N ILE A 129 6.85 13.52 -19.69
CA ILE A 129 6.60 12.09 -19.96
C ILE A 129 7.17 11.70 -21.32
N ASN A 130 6.90 12.48 -22.37
CA ASN A 130 7.40 12.20 -23.71
C ASN A 130 8.94 12.22 -23.75
N LYS A 131 9.57 13.12 -23.01
CA LYS A 131 11.03 13.20 -22.92
C LYS A 131 11.64 12.01 -22.19
N MET A 132 11.04 11.59 -21.08
CA MET A 132 11.46 10.37 -20.36
C MET A 132 11.36 9.14 -21.27
N TYR A 133 10.27 9.01 -22.03
CA TYR A 133 10.10 7.91 -22.98
C TYR A 133 11.10 7.95 -24.14
N THR A 134 11.18 9.07 -24.86
CA THR A 134 12.07 9.21 -26.03
C THR A 134 13.56 9.15 -25.69
N SER A 135 13.91 9.36 -24.43
CA SER A 135 15.29 9.23 -23.92
C SER A 135 15.57 7.87 -23.26
N SER A 136 14.72 6.86 -23.46
CA SER A 136 14.87 5.50 -22.92
C SER A 136 14.92 5.42 -21.38
N MET A 137 14.43 6.44 -20.67
CA MET A 137 14.43 6.45 -19.20
C MET A 137 13.33 5.54 -18.62
N LEU A 138 12.35 5.15 -19.43
CA LEU A 138 11.22 4.32 -19.05
C LEU A 138 11.27 2.89 -19.63
N ASP A 139 12.37 2.49 -20.27
CA ASP A 139 12.49 1.18 -20.93
C ASP A 139 12.33 0.01 -19.94
N ASN A 140 12.78 0.19 -18.69
CA ASN A 140 12.63 -0.78 -17.60
C ASN A 140 11.47 -0.44 -16.65
N CYS A 141 10.62 0.53 -17.00
CA CYS A 141 9.48 0.92 -16.18
C CYS A 141 8.47 -0.20 -16.08
N ASN A 142 8.23 -0.69 -14.87
CA ASN A 142 7.30 -1.78 -14.61
C ASN A 142 6.15 -1.37 -13.68
N SER A 143 6.20 -0.17 -13.12
CA SER A 143 5.20 0.35 -12.19
C SER A 143 4.91 1.83 -12.45
N ILE A 144 3.66 2.13 -12.79
CA ILE A 144 3.17 3.50 -12.93
C ILE A 144 1.99 3.71 -11.98
N VAL A 145 2.12 4.69 -11.08
CA VAL A 145 1.12 5.02 -10.06
C VAL A 145 0.51 6.37 -10.37
N TRP A 146 -0.80 6.48 -10.21
CA TRP A 146 -1.56 7.72 -10.33
C TRP A 146 -2.15 8.11 -8.99
N GLY A 147 -1.87 9.32 -8.54
CA GLY A 147 -2.34 9.85 -7.25
C GLY A 147 -2.30 11.37 -7.21
N GLY A 148 -1.93 11.93 -6.05
CA GLY A 148 -1.96 13.37 -5.83
C GLY A 148 -3.36 13.82 -5.47
N GLY A 149 -3.97 14.61 -6.34
CA GLY A 149 -5.40 14.93 -6.26
C GLY A 149 -6.30 13.74 -6.60
N GLU A 150 -7.40 14.02 -7.30
CA GLU A 150 -8.24 12.98 -7.90
C GLU A 150 -7.83 12.81 -9.36
N PRO A 151 -7.18 11.71 -9.78
CA PRO A 151 -6.72 11.55 -11.15
C PRO A 151 -7.84 11.72 -12.18
N LEU A 152 -9.05 11.19 -11.92
CA LEU A 152 -10.19 11.34 -12.83
C LEU A 152 -10.76 12.78 -12.85
N ALA A 153 -10.32 13.66 -11.96
CA ALA A 153 -10.67 15.08 -11.98
C ALA A 153 -9.85 15.84 -13.02
N ASP A 154 -8.65 15.38 -13.36
CA ASP A 154 -7.79 15.98 -14.37
C ASP A 154 -8.31 15.68 -15.80
N ILE A 155 -8.30 16.72 -16.63
CA ILE A 155 -8.70 16.63 -18.04
C ILE A 155 -7.66 15.85 -18.86
N ASN A 156 -6.39 15.85 -18.45
CA ASN A 156 -5.31 15.19 -19.18
C ASN A 156 -5.17 13.70 -18.84
N PHE A 157 -5.80 13.22 -17.76
CA PHE A 157 -5.65 11.86 -17.26
C PHE A 157 -5.85 10.80 -18.35
N SER A 158 -6.97 10.85 -19.08
CA SER A 158 -7.28 9.83 -20.09
C SER A 158 -6.27 9.81 -21.25
N ILE A 159 -5.79 10.98 -21.66
CA ILE A 159 -4.83 11.13 -22.77
C ILE A 159 -3.47 10.59 -22.34
N LEU A 160 -2.98 10.99 -21.17
CA LEU A 160 -1.69 10.55 -20.64
C LEU A 160 -1.70 9.06 -20.28
N LEU A 161 -2.79 8.55 -19.70
CA LEU A 161 -2.95 7.12 -19.41
C LEU A 161 -2.92 6.31 -20.70
N GLN A 162 -3.64 6.74 -21.74
CA GLN A 162 -3.63 6.05 -23.02
C GLN A 162 -2.23 6.05 -23.64
N TYR A 163 -1.57 7.20 -23.70
CA TYR A 163 -0.20 7.32 -24.21
C TYR A 163 0.76 6.37 -23.47
N LEU A 164 0.73 6.37 -22.14
CA LEU A 164 1.61 5.53 -21.35
C LEU A 164 1.33 4.04 -21.58
N VAL A 165 0.07 3.60 -21.60
CA VAL A 165 -0.28 2.19 -21.83
C VAL A 165 0.13 1.70 -23.22
N GLU A 166 0.04 2.57 -24.24
CA GLU A 166 0.43 2.22 -25.61
C GLU A 166 1.95 2.11 -25.78
N ASN A 167 2.74 2.79 -24.95
CA ASN A 167 4.20 2.89 -25.12
C ASN A 167 5.01 2.15 -24.03
N ILE A 168 4.45 1.95 -22.84
CA ILE A 168 5.17 1.43 -21.68
C ILE A 168 4.49 0.15 -21.16
N ASN A 169 5.24 -0.95 -21.11
CA ASN A 169 4.75 -2.19 -20.54
C ASN A 169 4.91 -2.21 -19.00
N ALA A 170 3.97 -1.59 -18.30
CA ALA A 170 3.95 -1.51 -16.84
C ALA A 170 2.64 -2.01 -16.24
N LYS A 171 2.64 -2.27 -14.93
CA LYS A 171 1.41 -2.36 -14.13
C LYS A 171 1.01 -0.96 -13.69
N TYR A 172 -0.26 -0.62 -13.92
CA TYR A 172 -0.83 0.67 -13.57
C TYR A 172 -1.61 0.57 -12.26
N ARG A 173 -1.40 1.51 -11.33
CA ARG A 173 -2.19 1.63 -10.11
C ARG A 173 -2.78 3.01 -10.01
N VAL A 174 -4.09 3.11 -9.82
CA VAL A 174 -4.78 4.40 -9.72
C VAL A 174 -5.44 4.54 -8.36
N PHE A 175 -4.99 5.53 -7.59
CA PHE A 175 -5.68 5.98 -6.38
C PHE A 175 -6.79 6.94 -6.80
N THR A 176 -8.04 6.53 -6.67
CA THR A 176 -9.20 7.32 -7.10
C THR A 176 -10.33 7.19 -6.09
N ASN A 177 -11.04 8.28 -5.82
CA ASN A 177 -12.29 8.25 -5.05
C ASN A 177 -13.48 7.67 -5.83
N ALA A 178 -13.31 7.33 -7.11
CA ALA A 178 -14.30 6.68 -7.97
C ALA A 178 -15.65 7.41 -8.09
N ILE A 179 -15.72 8.72 -7.81
CA ILE A 179 -16.94 9.51 -8.07
C ILE A 179 -17.18 9.63 -9.58
N LYS A 180 -16.11 9.86 -10.34
CA LYS A 180 -16.13 9.83 -11.80
C LYS A 180 -15.82 8.42 -12.30
N TYR A 181 -16.38 8.10 -13.46
CA TYR A 181 -16.19 6.82 -14.13
C TYR A 181 -15.32 6.99 -15.37
N SER A 182 -14.43 6.03 -15.62
CA SER A 182 -13.57 5.97 -16.80
C SER A 182 -13.69 4.61 -17.46
N GLU A 183 -14.17 4.60 -18.71
CA GLU A 183 -14.25 3.38 -19.53
C GLU A 183 -12.87 2.82 -19.87
N LEU A 184 -11.88 3.69 -20.09
CA LEU A 184 -10.50 3.30 -20.33
C LEU A 184 -9.97 2.52 -19.11
N LEU A 185 -10.16 3.07 -17.90
CA LEU A 185 -9.69 2.42 -16.68
C LEU A 185 -10.40 1.08 -16.43
N GLU A 186 -11.72 0.98 -16.69
CA GLU A 186 -12.42 -0.31 -16.60
C GLU A 186 -11.84 -1.37 -17.55
N LYS A 187 -11.55 -0.98 -18.81
CA LYS A 187 -10.95 -1.89 -19.80
C LYS A 187 -9.58 -2.39 -19.33
N LEU A 188 -8.73 -1.50 -18.81
CA LEU A 188 -7.40 -1.84 -18.32
C LEU A 188 -7.45 -2.74 -17.07
N ILE A 189 -8.39 -2.50 -16.16
CA ILE A 189 -8.62 -3.39 -15.02
C ILE A 189 -9.04 -4.78 -15.49
N SER A 190 -9.97 -4.83 -16.45
CA SER A 190 -10.50 -6.08 -17.00
C SER A 190 -9.45 -6.91 -17.72
N SER A 191 -8.45 -6.25 -18.33
CA SER A 191 -7.31 -6.88 -19.00
C SER A 191 -6.12 -7.13 -18.07
N ASP A 192 -6.29 -6.97 -16.75
CA ASP A 192 -5.24 -7.14 -15.74
C ASP A 192 -4.05 -6.16 -15.88
N LEU A 193 -4.20 -5.06 -16.62
CA LEU A 193 -3.15 -4.04 -16.77
C LEU A 193 -3.19 -2.99 -15.67
N ALA A 194 -4.36 -2.74 -15.09
CA ALA A 194 -4.56 -1.74 -14.05
C ALA A 194 -5.23 -2.30 -12.79
N SER A 195 -4.94 -1.65 -11.67
CA SER A 195 -5.63 -1.82 -10.39
C SER A 195 -6.06 -0.46 -9.85
N ILE A 196 -7.10 -0.44 -9.02
CA ILE A 196 -7.53 0.79 -8.34
C ILE A 196 -7.56 0.61 -6.84
N THR A 197 -7.28 1.69 -6.12
CA THR A 197 -7.53 1.80 -4.67
C THR A 197 -8.48 2.95 -4.43
N THR A 198 -9.60 2.67 -3.77
CA THR A 198 -10.67 3.64 -3.50
C THR A 198 -11.01 3.67 -2.02
N SER A 199 -10.79 4.82 -1.38
CA SER A 199 -11.22 5.06 -0.01
C SER A 199 -12.71 5.39 0.07
N ILE A 200 -13.46 4.60 0.83
CA ILE A 200 -14.88 4.88 1.15
C ILE A 200 -15.00 5.53 2.52
N ASP A 201 -14.28 5.00 3.51
CA ASP A 201 -14.17 5.51 4.89
C ASP A 201 -15.50 5.70 5.65
N ALA A 202 -16.56 5.03 5.19
CA ALA A 202 -17.90 5.13 5.77
C ALA A 202 -18.78 3.94 5.33
N GLY A 203 -19.65 3.50 6.23
CA GLY A 203 -20.79 2.63 5.97
C GLY A 203 -22.11 3.34 5.65
N THR A 204 -22.25 4.63 6.00
CA THR A 204 -23.46 5.41 5.70
C THR A 204 -23.18 6.65 4.86
N ARG A 205 -24.20 7.17 4.15
CA ARG A 205 -24.11 8.43 3.39
C ARG A 205 -23.77 9.64 4.28
N SER A 206 -24.34 9.68 5.49
CA SER A 206 -24.08 10.73 6.47
C SER A 206 -22.60 10.76 6.86
N THR A 207 -22.06 9.61 7.27
CA THR A 207 -20.65 9.48 7.65
C THR A 207 -19.73 9.72 6.46
N TYR A 208 -20.07 9.24 5.26
CA TYR A 208 -19.31 9.53 4.04
C TYR A 208 -19.21 11.04 3.80
N SER A 209 -20.33 11.77 3.88
CA SER A 209 -20.33 13.23 3.72
C SER A 209 -19.49 13.91 4.80
N ALA A 210 -19.60 13.45 6.06
CA ALA A 210 -18.88 14.02 7.21
C ALA A 210 -17.35 13.79 7.18
N VAL A 211 -16.89 12.68 6.59
CA VAL A 211 -15.48 12.30 6.48
C VAL A 211 -14.88 12.74 5.15
N ARG A 212 -15.56 12.49 4.03
CA ARG A 212 -15.06 12.74 2.66
C ARG A 212 -15.39 14.15 2.16
N GLY A 213 -16.29 14.86 2.85
CA GLY A 213 -16.62 16.26 2.62
C GLY A 213 -17.76 16.52 1.61
N LYS A 214 -18.30 15.47 0.96
CA LYS A 214 -19.46 15.57 0.06
C LYS A 214 -20.30 14.30 0.06
N ASP A 215 -21.62 14.43 -0.07
CA ASP A 215 -22.53 13.30 -0.25
C ASP A 215 -22.46 12.75 -1.68
N LYS A 216 -21.52 11.81 -1.92
CA LYS A 216 -21.29 11.19 -3.23
C LYS A 216 -21.15 9.66 -3.17
N LEU A 217 -21.47 9.04 -2.04
CA LEU A 217 -21.31 7.59 -1.83
C LEU A 217 -22.00 6.76 -2.92
N ASP A 218 -23.21 7.12 -3.32
CA ASP A 218 -23.96 6.39 -4.35
C ASP A 218 -23.22 6.32 -5.69
N PHE A 219 -22.51 7.40 -6.08
CA PHE A 219 -21.71 7.44 -7.30
C PHE A 219 -20.50 6.51 -7.19
N VAL A 220 -19.82 6.53 -6.05
CA VAL A 220 -18.67 5.67 -5.76
C VAL A 220 -19.07 4.21 -5.85
N ILE A 221 -20.15 3.81 -5.15
CA ILE A 221 -20.65 2.43 -5.16
C ILE A 221 -21.08 2.01 -6.57
N LYS A 222 -21.80 2.87 -7.30
CA LYS A 222 -22.20 2.60 -8.68
C LYS A 222 -20.99 2.33 -9.59
N ASN A 223 -19.92 3.10 -9.47
CA ASN A 223 -18.74 2.96 -10.31
C ASN A 223 -17.86 1.78 -9.89
N LEU A 224 -17.69 1.53 -8.58
CA LEU A 224 -17.00 0.34 -8.07
C LEU A 224 -17.64 -0.95 -8.56
N LYS A 225 -18.98 -1.03 -8.64
CA LYS A 225 -19.69 -2.19 -9.22
C LYS A 225 -19.34 -2.43 -10.69
N LYS A 226 -19.05 -1.37 -11.45
CA LYS A 226 -18.60 -1.51 -12.85
C LYS A 226 -17.16 -1.99 -12.91
N TYR A 227 -16.26 -1.33 -12.18
CA TYR A 227 -14.84 -1.68 -12.15
C TYR A 227 -14.59 -3.11 -11.64
N SER A 228 -15.35 -3.57 -10.65
CA SER A 228 -15.24 -4.92 -10.06
C SER A 228 -15.95 -6.02 -10.85
N SER A 229 -16.60 -5.70 -11.98
CA SER A 229 -17.47 -6.66 -12.68
C SER A 229 -16.75 -7.88 -13.26
N LYS A 230 -15.50 -7.72 -13.71
CA LYS A 230 -14.69 -8.79 -14.33
C LYS A 230 -13.49 -9.23 -13.51
N ARG A 231 -12.80 -8.27 -12.87
CA ARG A 231 -11.54 -8.47 -12.12
C ARG A 231 -11.63 -7.80 -10.74
N PRO A 232 -12.53 -8.25 -9.85
CA PRO A 232 -12.70 -7.64 -8.53
C PRO A 232 -11.43 -7.71 -7.68
N GLU A 233 -10.54 -8.68 -7.91
CA GLU A 233 -9.23 -8.79 -7.23
C GLU A 233 -8.32 -7.57 -7.47
N ASN A 234 -8.53 -6.84 -8.57
CA ASN A 234 -7.78 -5.62 -8.92
C ASN A 234 -8.38 -4.35 -8.31
N ILE A 235 -9.42 -4.49 -7.48
CA ILE A 235 -10.09 -3.39 -6.77
C ILE A 235 -9.77 -3.49 -5.28
N ILE A 236 -9.16 -2.45 -4.73
CA ILE A 236 -8.93 -2.32 -3.30
C ILE A 236 -9.88 -1.27 -2.74
N ILE A 237 -10.78 -1.68 -1.86
CA ILE A 237 -11.65 -0.80 -1.10
C ILE A 237 -10.93 -0.48 0.21
N LYS A 238 -10.50 0.78 0.34
CA LYS A 238 -9.79 1.27 1.52
C LYS A 238 -10.76 1.85 2.54
N TYR A 239 -10.48 1.60 3.81
CA TYR A 239 -11.15 2.23 4.94
C TYR A 239 -10.11 2.86 5.86
N ILE A 240 -10.09 4.18 5.94
CA ILE A 240 -9.22 4.94 6.85
C ILE A 240 -10.03 5.32 8.08
N PHE A 241 -9.67 4.74 9.23
CA PHE A 241 -10.20 5.17 10.51
C PHE A 241 -9.69 6.57 10.84
N THR A 242 -10.63 7.46 11.16
CA THR A 242 -10.40 8.85 11.55
C THR A 242 -10.89 9.07 12.97
N ASP A 243 -10.45 10.16 13.59
CA ASP A 243 -10.89 10.50 14.94
C ASP A 243 -12.41 10.72 14.98
N GLU A 244 -13.06 9.85 15.76
CA GLU A 244 -14.45 9.90 16.22
C GLU A 244 -15.58 9.81 15.19
N LYS A 245 -15.34 10.00 13.89
CA LYS A 245 -16.43 10.08 12.90
C LYS A 245 -16.88 8.73 12.34
N ASN A 246 -15.99 7.76 12.22
CA ASN A 246 -16.26 6.53 11.45
C ASN A 246 -15.86 5.23 12.15
N GLN A 247 -15.65 5.26 13.46
CA GLN A 247 -15.13 4.10 14.20
C GLN A 247 -16.18 3.33 15.02
N SER A 248 -17.45 3.76 15.01
CA SER A 248 -18.49 3.10 15.81
C SER A 248 -18.86 1.72 15.24
N LEU A 249 -19.27 0.78 16.10
CA LEU A 249 -19.69 -0.55 15.64
C LEU A 249 -20.85 -0.48 14.64
N SER A 250 -21.80 0.43 14.85
CA SER A 250 -22.92 0.62 13.92
C SER A 250 -22.41 1.05 12.53
N GLU A 251 -21.43 1.95 12.47
CA GLU A 251 -20.83 2.39 11.22
C GLU A 251 -20.09 1.25 10.52
N ILE A 252 -19.32 0.47 11.27
CA ILE A 252 -18.61 -0.70 10.75
C ILE A 252 -19.62 -1.71 10.18
N LYS A 253 -20.67 -2.06 10.94
CA LYS A 253 -21.72 -2.97 10.47
C LYS A 253 -22.44 -2.44 9.23
N SER A 254 -22.74 -1.14 9.18
CA SER A 254 -23.29 -0.50 7.99
C SER A 254 -22.36 -0.60 6.79
N PHE A 255 -21.04 -0.49 6.99
CA PHE A 255 -20.06 -0.69 5.92
C PHE A 255 -20.08 -2.13 5.39
N ILE A 256 -20.10 -3.12 6.28
CA ILE A 256 -20.21 -4.54 5.90
C ILE A 256 -21.50 -4.79 5.09
N SER A 257 -22.64 -4.29 5.56
CA SER A 257 -23.92 -4.40 4.84
C SER A 257 -23.85 -3.72 3.47
N LEU A 258 -23.31 -2.50 3.39
CA LEU A 258 -23.17 -1.76 2.14
C LEU A 258 -22.34 -2.55 1.11
N MET A 259 -21.23 -3.15 1.52
CA MET A 259 -20.38 -3.98 0.66
C MET A 259 -21.10 -5.24 0.19
N LYS A 260 -21.84 -5.91 1.09
CA LYS A 260 -22.58 -7.14 0.80
C LYS A 260 -23.74 -6.90 -0.17
N GLU A 261 -24.59 -5.93 0.12
CA GLU A 261 -25.76 -5.54 -0.69
C GLU A 261 -25.36 -5.14 -2.12
N ASN A 262 -24.20 -4.50 -2.27
CA ASN A 262 -23.69 -4.07 -3.56
C ASN A 262 -22.80 -5.09 -4.26
N LYS A 263 -22.63 -6.29 -3.70
CA LYS A 263 -21.80 -7.39 -4.24
C LYS A 263 -20.31 -7.00 -4.40
N LEU A 264 -19.81 -6.13 -3.53
CA LEU A 264 -18.41 -5.69 -3.51
C LEU A 264 -17.51 -6.59 -2.65
N HIS A 265 -18.06 -7.61 -1.99
CA HIS A 265 -17.32 -8.58 -1.15
C HIS A 265 -16.23 -9.37 -1.91
N LYS A 266 -16.26 -9.39 -3.24
CA LYS A 266 -15.20 -10.02 -4.06
C LYS A 266 -13.95 -9.14 -4.22
N CYS A 267 -14.04 -7.86 -3.85
CA CYS A 267 -12.90 -6.95 -3.89
C CYS A 267 -11.94 -7.23 -2.73
N CYS A 268 -10.73 -6.69 -2.83
CA CYS A 268 -9.80 -6.66 -1.71
C CYS A 268 -10.12 -5.47 -0.79
N PHE A 269 -9.83 -5.60 0.49
CA PHE A 269 -10.04 -4.54 1.49
C PHE A 269 -8.73 -4.15 2.14
N GLN A 270 -8.49 -2.85 2.28
CA GLN A 270 -7.35 -2.33 3.02
C GLN A 270 -7.86 -1.50 4.20
N ILE A 271 -7.42 -1.84 5.40
CA ILE A 271 -7.70 -1.05 6.60
C ILE A 271 -6.48 -0.16 6.90
N SER A 272 -6.73 1.11 7.15
CA SER A 272 -5.74 2.12 7.53
C SER A 272 -6.26 2.95 8.70
N CYS A 273 -5.40 3.74 9.31
CA CYS A 273 -5.83 4.86 10.15
C CYS A 273 -5.00 6.10 9.80
N ASP A 274 -5.35 7.22 10.42
CA ASP A 274 -4.61 8.46 10.28
C ASP A 274 -3.14 8.31 10.77
N TYR A 275 -2.24 8.99 10.07
CA TYR A 275 -0.81 9.01 10.30
C TYR A 275 -0.34 10.24 11.11
N PHE A 276 -1.25 11.14 11.48
CA PHE A 276 -0.90 12.29 12.34
C PHE A 276 -0.55 11.90 13.79
N HIS A 277 -0.84 10.67 14.20
CA HIS A 277 -0.58 10.18 15.55
C HIS A 277 0.47 9.06 15.53
N GLU A 278 1.42 9.11 16.46
CA GLU A 278 2.44 8.05 16.60
C GLU A 278 1.79 6.71 16.97
N ASP A 279 0.88 6.72 17.94
CA ASP A 279 0.18 5.53 18.41
C ASP A 279 -1.25 5.44 17.85
N ILE A 280 -1.82 4.24 17.89
CA ILE A 280 -3.24 4.02 17.57
C ILE A 280 -4.00 3.98 18.90
N PRO A 281 -5.05 4.80 19.09
CA PRO A 281 -5.89 4.72 20.29
C PRO A 281 -6.48 3.33 20.45
N LYS A 282 -6.52 2.83 21.69
CA LYS A 282 -7.02 1.48 22.01
C LYS A 282 -8.40 1.20 21.42
N ASP A 283 -9.34 2.13 21.55
CA ASP A 283 -10.71 1.93 21.08
C ASP A 283 -10.79 1.90 19.55
N GLN A 284 -9.96 2.70 18.87
CA GLN A 284 -9.80 2.65 17.42
C GLN A 284 -9.20 1.31 16.98
N LEU A 285 -8.20 0.79 17.69
CA LEU A 285 -7.63 -0.53 17.42
C LEU A 285 -8.66 -1.66 17.58
N VAL A 286 -9.52 -1.60 18.62
CA VAL A 286 -10.63 -2.55 18.78
C VAL A 286 -11.57 -2.50 17.57
N SER A 287 -11.96 -1.30 17.12
CA SER A 287 -12.79 -1.10 15.93
C SER A 287 -12.14 -1.64 14.65
N MET A 288 -10.84 -1.42 14.48
CA MET A 288 -10.05 -1.96 13.35
C MET A 288 -10.03 -3.49 13.35
N ILE A 289 -9.81 -4.12 14.51
CA ILE A 289 -9.81 -5.57 14.70
C ILE A 289 -11.19 -6.16 14.38
N ILE A 290 -12.26 -5.52 14.86
CA ILE A 290 -13.64 -5.93 14.57
C ILE A 290 -13.93 -5.83 13.08
N MET A 291 -13.59 -4.72 12.43
CA MET A 291 -13.79 -4.57 10.99
C MET A 291 -13.04 -5.66 10.20
N TYR A 292 -11.77 -5.91 10.53
CA TYR A 292 -10.99 -6.97 9.92
C TYR A 292 -11.73 -8.32 10.02
N SER A 293 -12.18 -8.68 11.22
CA SER A 293 -12.87 -9.94 11.46
C SER A 293 -14.20 -10.04 10.72
N LEU A 294 -15.00 -8.96 10.66
CA LEU A 294 -16.27 -8.96 9.94
C LEU A 294 -16.07 -9.07 8.42
N ILE A 295 -15.05 -8.41 7.86
CA ILE A 295 -14.72 -8.55 6.44
C ILE A 295 -14.31 -10.00 6.13
N ARG A 296 -13.49 -10.64 6.97
CA ARG A 296 -13.12 -12.05 6.79
C ARG A 296 -14.32 -12.99 6.94
N ASN A 297 -15.08 -12.86 8.03
CA ASN A 297 -16.06 -13.86 8.41
C ASN A 297 -17.40 -13.69 7.71
N GLU A 298 -17.86 -12.44 7.50
CA GLU A 298 -19.19 -12.19 6.91
C GLU A 298 -19.15 -11.92 5.41
N LEU A 299 -18.08 -11.30 4.91
CA LEU A 299 -17.90 -11.04 3.48
C LEU A 299 -17.10 -12.15 2.77
N ASN A 300 -16.33 -12.94 3.53
CA ASN A 300 -15.37 -13.91 2.99
C ASN A 300 -14.41 -13.25 1.99
N ALA A 301 -13.91 -12.07 2.33
CA ALA A 301 -13.09 -11.25 1.47
C ALA A 301 -11.63 -11.19 1.91
N THR A 302 -10.73 -10.89 0.97
CA THR A 302 -9.33 -10.60 1.30
C THR A 302 -9.26 -9.24 2.00
N VAL A 303 -8.64 -9.20 3.18
CA VAL A 303 -8.40 -7.96 3.93
C VAL A 303 -7.02 -7.93 4.54
N PHE A 304 -6.39 -6.76 4.50
CA PHE A 304 -5.07 -6.51 5.08
C PHE A 304 -4.99 -5.11 5.67
N PHE A 305 -4.04 -4.90 6.57
CA PHE A 305 -3.71 -3.59 7.11
C PHE A 305 -2.65 -2.91 6.22
N ASP A 306 -2.68 -1.58 6.19
CA ASP A 306 -1.61 -0.77 5.62
C ASP A 306 -0.27 -1.08 6.32
N ASP A 307 0.82 -1.18 5.55
CA ASP A 307 2.13 -1.67 6.00
C ASP A 307 2.68 -0.85 7.18
N LEU A 308 2.35 0.44 7.21
CA LEU A 308 2.78 1.40 8.22
C LEU A 308 2.07 1.24 9.57
N LEU A 309 1.02 0.42 9.65
CA LEU A 309 0.24 0.25 10.89
C LEU A 309 0.79 -0.83 11.82
N TRP A 310 1.49 -1.83 11.30
CA TRP A 310 1.82 -3.05 12.06
C TRP A 310 2.53 -2.77 13.38
N HIS A 311 3.58 -1.95 13.34
CA HIS A 311 4.33 -1.59 14.55
C HIS A 311 3.45 -0.87 15.58
N ARG A 312 2.64 0.11 15.13
CA ARG A 312 1.74 0.90 15.98
C ARG A 312 0.64 0.04 16.60
N MET A 313 0.03 -0.83 15.78
CA MET A 313 -1.01 -1.77 16.21
C MET A 313 -0.47 -2.73 17.28
N SER A 314 0.67 -3.37 17.02
CA SER A 314 1.25 -4.32 17.97
C SER A 314 1.72 -3.64 19.25
N LYS A 315 2.29 -2.43 19.19
CA LYS A 315 2.63 -1.61 20.38
C LYS A 315 1.38 -1.33 21.23
N THR A 316 0.33 -0.79 20.63
CA THR A 316 -0.95 -0.53 21.34
C THR A 316 -1.55 -1.83 21.91
N PHE A 317 -1.53 -2.92 21.12
CA PHE A 317 -2.07 -4.21 21.55
C PHE A 317 -1.33 -4.76 22.78
N LYS A 318 0.00 -4.82 22.73
CA LYS A 318 0.82 -5.32 23.84
C LYS A 318 0.59 -4.52 25.12
N ASN A 319 0.53 -3.19 25.01
CA ASN A 319 0.30 -2.30 26.15
C ASN A 319 -1.11 -2.43 26.76
N ASN A 320 -2.10 -2.90 25.99
CA ASN A 320 -3.51 -2.93 26.39
C ASN A 320 -4.17 -4.32 26.29
N LYS A 321 -3.37 -5.40 26.18
CA LYS A 321 -3.82 -6.75 25.77
C LYS A 321 -5.09 -7.22 26.49
N LEU A 322 -5.09 -7.21 27.82
CA LEU A 322 -6.22 -7.70 28.62
C LEU A 322 -7.52 -6.90 28.39
N THR A 323 -7.42 -5.59 28.18
CA THR A 323 -8.61 -4.75 27.98
C THR A 323 -9.13 -4.87 26.55
N ILE A 324 -8.24 -4.92 25.56
CA ILE A 324 -8.61 -5.17 24.16
C ILE A 324 -9.29 -6.54 24.01
N LEU A 325 -8.72 -7.60 24.60
CA LEU A 325 -9.32 -8.95 24.54
C LEU A 325 -10.74 -8.95 25.14
N LYS A 326 -10.92 -8.37 26.33
CA LYS A 326 -12.26 -8.23 26.94
C LYS A 326 -13.23 -7.45 26.05
N SER A 327 -12.77 -6.37 25.41
CA SER A 327 -13.60 -5.59 24.49
C SER A 327 -14.00 -6.42 23.28
N ILE A 328 -13.09 -7.18 22.69
CA ILE A 328 -13.36 -8.04 21.53
C ILE A 328 -14.34 -9.16 21.89
N ASP A 329 -14.14 -9.83 23.03
CA ASP A 329 -14.96 -10.96 23.48
C ASP A 329 -16.44 -10.57 23.66
N ASN A 330 -16.71 -9.33 24.07
CA ASN A 330 -18.08 -8.81 24.21
C ASN A 330 -18.86 -8.75 22.88
N PHE A 331 -18.19 -8.85 21.73
CA PHE A 331 -18.85 -8.82 20.42
C PHE A 331 -19.17 -10.22 19.87
N GLU A 332 -18.76 -11.29 20.55
CA GLU A 332 -19.05 -12.69 20.19
C GLU A 332 -18.64 -13.07 18.74
N ILE A 333 -17.60 -12.43 18.20
CA ILE A 333 -17.12 -12.70 16.84
C ILE A 333 -16.13 -13.88 16.88
N PRO A 334 -16.30 -14.92 16.05
CA PRO A 334 -15.37 -16.05 16.02
C PRO A 334 -14.04 -15.67 15.36
N ASN A 335 -12.94 -16.29 15.80
CA ASN A 335 -11.62 -16.25 15.14
C ASN A 335 -11.09 -14.83 14.84
N VAL A 336 -11.33 -13.89 15.75
CA VAL A 336 -10.91 -12.49 15.58
C VAL A 336 -9.39 -12.37 15.50
N LEU A 337 -8.70 -12.94 16.49
CA LEU A 337 -7.24 -12.99 16.57
C LEU A 337 -6.75 -14.40 16.27
N ALA A 338 -5.59 -14.50 15.63
CA ALA A 338 -4.93 -15.75 15.39
C ALA A 338 -4.57 -16.43 16.73
N LYS A 339 -4.95 -17.70 16.85
CA LYS A 339 -4.62 -18.53 18.01
C LYS A 339 -3.35 -19.33 17.75
N TYR A 340 -2.57 -19.54 18.79
CA TYR A 340 -1.33 -20.33 18.77
C TYR A 340 -1.37 -21.49 19.78
N ASP A 341 -2.53 -21.78 20.37
CA ASP A 341 -2.70 -22.87 21.34
C ASP A 341 -2.35 -24.22 20.69
N GLY A 342 -1.36 -24.92 21.25
CA GLY A 342 -0.93 -26.23 20.75
C GLY A 342 -0.06 -26.18 19.49
N ILE A 343 0.42 -25.00 19.06
CA ILE A 343 1.30 -24.85 17.89
C ILE A 343 2.68 -24.37 18.36
N ASN A 344 3.72 -25.16 18.11
CA ASN A 344 5.09 -24.82 18.50
C ASN A 344 5.77 -23.86 17.50
N SER A 345 5.52 -24.09 16.22
CA SER A 345 6.16 -23.40 15.11
C SER A 345 5.24 -23.31 13.90
N VAL A 346 5.49 -22.32 13.04
CA VAL A 346 4.80 -22.12 11.76
C VAL A 346 5.80 -21.94 10.62
N VAL A 347 5.30 -22.16 9.41
CA VAL A 347 5.92 -21.65 8.17
C VAL A 347 5.26 -20.33 7.79
N VAL A 348 6.04 -19.36 7.33
CA VAL A 348 5.53 -18.05 6.90
C VAL A 348 5.62 -17.95 5.38
N TRP A 349 4.48 -17.84 4.70
CA TRP A 349 4.41 -17.66 3.25
C TRP A 349 4.38 -16.17 2.90
N GLY A 350 5.43 -15.70 2.23
CA GLY A 350 5.59 -14.34 1.73
C GLY A 350 6.71 -13.60 2.45
N ALA A 351 7.94 -13.69 1.96
CA ALA A 351 9.13 -13.14 2.62
C ALA A 351 9.34 -11.65 2.28
N GLY A 352 8.38 -10.81 2.69
CA GLY A 352 8.34 -9.37 2.38
C GLY A 352 8.36 -8.44 3.60
N SER A 353 8.13 -7.14 3.38
CA SER A 353 8.07 -6.12 4.44
C SER A 353 7.06 -6.46 5.54
N ILE A 354 5.88 -6.95 5.15
CA ILE A 354 4.83 -7.38 6.07
C ILE A 354 5.35 -8.48 6.99
N ALA A 355 6.03 -9.49 6.44
CA ALA A 355 6.63 -10.56 7.23
C ALA A 355 7.64 -10.01 8.24
N LYS A 356 8.56 -9.11 7.83
CA LYS A 356 9.50 -8.48 8.77
C LYS A 356 8.76 -7.79 9.92
N ASN A 357 7.71 -7.05 9.62
CA ASN A 357 6.92 -6.35 10.63
C ASN A 357 6.20 -7.31 11.58
N LEU A 358 5.55 -8.34 11.05
CA LEU A 358 4.87 -9.34 11.87
C LEU A 358 5.86 -10.04 12.81
N VAL A 359 7.00 -10.51 12.29
CA VAL A 359 8.01 -11.22 13.08
C VAL A 359 8.61 -10.35 14.17
N ASN A 360 8.92 -9.08 13.85
CA ASN A 360 9.60 -8.19 14.80
C ASN A 360 8.65 -7.62 15.87
N TYR A 361 7.37 -7.45 15.56
CA TYR A 361 6.49 -6.64 16.39
C TYR A 361 5.28 -7.39 16.94
N SER A 362 4.78 -8.44 16.27
CA SER A 362 3.52 -9.05 16.66
C SER A 362 3.60 -9.80 17.99
N ASN A 363 2.55 -9.70 18.81
CA ASN A 363 2.38 -10.57 19.98
C ASN A 363 2.27 -12.05 19.57
N PHE A 364 1.74 -12.37 18.40
CA PHE A 364 1.71 -13.75 17.89
C PHE A 364 3.12 -14.37 17.81
N PHE A 365 4.06 -13.72 17.12
CA PHE A 365 5.42 -14.23 16.93
C PHE A 365 6.31 -14.12 18.18
N ASP A 366 5.89 -13.40 19.23
CA ASP A 366 6.53 -13.51 20.55
C ASP A 366 6.30 -14.90 21.21
N ASN A 367 5.25 -15.62 20.80
CA ASN A 367 4.79 -16.85 21.47
C ASN A 367 4.99 -18.11 20.62
N ILE A 368 5.44 -17.99 19.37
CA ILE A 368 5.53 -19.10 18.42
C ILE A 368 6.81 -19.03 17.58
N GLY A 369 7.43 -20.18 17.33
CA GLY A 369 8.61 -20.27 16.49
C GLY A 369 8.31 -20.15 14.99
N ILE A 370 9.33 -19.82 14.22
CA ILE A 370 9.30 -19.89 12.75
C ILE A 370 10.26 -20.97 12.30
N GLU A 371 9.79 -21.93 11.51
CA GLU A 371 10.66 -22.97 10.94
C GLU A 371 11.47 -22.41 9.79
N ASN A 372 10.77 -21.89 8.79
CA ASN A 372 11.32 -21.26 7.59
C ASN A 372 10.28 -20.31 6.97
N PHE A 373 10.71 -19.59 5.94
CA PHE A 373 9.82 -18.86 5.05
C PHE A 373 9.66 -19.63 3.74
N VAL A 374 8.52 -19.46 3.09
CA VAL A 374 8.33 -19.87 1.69
C VAL A 374 7.88 -18.68 0.86
N ASP A 375 8.31 -18.65 -0.40
CA ASP A 375 7.86 -17.61 -1.33
C ASP A 375 7.89 -18.14 -2.77
N SER A 376 6.90 -17.78 -3.58
CA SER A 376 6.85 -18.19 -4.97
C SER A 376 8.03 -17.63 -5.78
N ASN A 377 8.66 -16.54 -5.30
CA ASN A 377 9.86 -15.93 -5.86
C ASN A 377 11.11 -16.17 -4.99
N TYR A 378 11.19 -17.28 -4.25
CA TYR A 378 12.28 -17.55 -3.31
C TYR A 378 13.70 -17.36 -3.87
N LEU A 379 13.91 -17.59 -5.17
CA LEU A 379 15.21 -17.41 -5.84
C LEU A 379 15.65 -15.94 -5.93
N GLU A 380 14.72 -14.99 -5.84
CA GLU A 380 14.99 -13.55 -5.91
C GLU A 380 15.10 -12.91 -4.51
N ILE A 381 14.86 -13.69 -3.45
CA ILE A 381 14.83 -13.19 -2.07
C ILE A 381 16.14 -13.56 -1.39
N GLU A 382 16.74 -12.56 -0.74
CA GLU A 382 17.93 -12.78 0.07
C GLU A 382 17.63 -13.78 1.20
N SER A 383 18.43 -14.85 1.26
CA SER A 383 18.35 -15.89 2.28
C SER A 383 19.68 -15.97 3.03
N PRO A 384 19.69 -15.96 4.38
CA PRO A 384 18.53 -16.07 5.28
C PRO A 384 17.73 -14.77 5.42
N PHE A 385 16.40 -14.90 5.48
CA PHE A 385 15.45 -13.82 5.76
C PHE A 385 14.98 -13.89 7.21
N CYS A 386 15.12 -12.80 7.98
CA CYS A 386 14.83 -12.81 9.43
C CYS A 386 15.54 -13.97 10.18
N GLY A 387 16.75 -14.35 9.73
CA GLY A 387 17.53 -15.44 10.32
C GLY A 387 17.04 -16.86 9.97
N LYS A 388 16.14 -17.01 8.99
CA LYS A 388 15.59 -18.29 8.54
C LYS A 388 15.71 -18.46 7.03
N GLU A 389 15.75 -19.70 6.55
CA GLU A 389 15.81 -19.99 5.12
C GLU A 389 14.51 -19.56 4.41
N VAL A 390 14.62 -19.24 3.12
CA VAL A 390 13.50 -18.94 2.23
C VAL A 390 13.47 -20.04 1.18
N LEU A 391 12.39 -20.83 1.17
CA LEU A 391 12.29 -22.05 0.37
C LEU A 391 11.18 -21.95 -0.68
N SER A 392 11.20 -22.90 -1.62
CA SER A 392 10.09 -23.11 -2.56
C SER A 392 8.83 -23.52 -1.80
N PRO A 393 7.63 -23.02 -2.17
CA PRO A 393 6.38 -23.48 -1.56
C PRO A 393 6.11 -24.98 -1.70
N GLU A 394 6.77 -25.67 -2.64
CA GLU A 394 6.66 -27.12 -2.81
C GLU A 394 7.13 -27.89 -1.57
N THR A 395 8.05 -27.33 -0.76
CA THR A 395 8.50 -27.97 0.49
C THR A 395 7.39 -28.09 1.53
N LEU A 396 6.27 -27.37 1.36
CA LEU A 396 5.10 -27.51 2.23
C LEU A 396 4.37 -28.84 2.04
N LEU A 397 4.61 -29.58 0.96
CA LEU A 397 4.01 -30.89 0.73
C LEU A 397 4.59 -31.97 1.64
N ASP A 398 5.79 -31.77 2.15
CA ASP A 398 6.52 -32.71 3.00
C ASP A 398 6.30 -32.46 4.51
N SER A 399 5.37 -31.55 4.87
CA SER A 399 5.15 -31.10 6.24
C SER A 399 3.68 -30.77 6.48
N ASP A 400 3.18 -31.04 7.68
CA ASP A 400 1.83 -30.63 8.14
C ASP A 400 1.83 -29.33 8.95
N VAL A 401 2.96 -28.63 9.01
CA VAL A 401 3.12 -27.41 9.82
C VAL A 401 2.14 -26.34 9.37
N MET A 402 1.58 -25.61 10.35
CA MET A 402 0.64 -24.53 10.11
C MET A 402 1.31 -23.35 9.41
N ILE A 403 0.55 -22.63 8.58
CA ILE A 403 1.05 -21.62 7.65
C ILE A 403 0.45 -20.25 7.99
N VAL A 404 1.30 -19.25 8.16
CA VAL A 404 0.91 -17.84 8.22
C VAL A 404 1.17 -17.22 6.85
N ILE A 405 0.15 -16.62 6.23
CA ILE A 405 0.32 -15.86 4.99
C ILE A 405 0.63 -14.39 5.33
N SER A 406 1.83 -13.92 5.00
CA SER A 406 2.31 -12.57 5.28
C SER A 406 2.38 -11.70 4.01
N ALA A 407 1.30 -11.72 3.23
CA ALA A 407 1.14 -10.91 2.04
C ALA A 407 -0.17 -10.12 2.08
N ALA A 408 -0.12 -8.87 1.63
CA ALA A 408 -1.30 -8.04 1.40
C ALA A 408 -1.87 -8.32 0.00
N LEU A 409 -1.31 -7.65 -1.02
CA LEU A 409 -1.80 -7.70 -2.39
C LEU A 409 -1.66 -9.08 -3.05
N ASN A 410 -0.67 -9.86 -2.64
CA ASN A 410 -0.42 -11.19 -3.20
C ASN A 410 -1.22 -12.30 -2.51
N TYR A 411 -2.01 -12.00 -1.46
CA TYR A 411 -2.81 -12.99 -0.74
C TYR A 411 -3.69 -13.85 -1.67
N PRO A 412 -4.44 -13.28 -2.64
CA PRO A 412 -5.24 -14.09 -3.55
C PRO A 412 -4.41 -15.00 -4.47
N SER A 413 -3.18 -14.58 -4.81
CA SER A 413 -2.27 -15.40 -5.60
C SER A 413 -1.76 -16.59 -4.79
N ILE A 414 -1.41 -16.36 -3.52
CA ILE A 414 -0.98 -17.42 -2.61
C ILE A 414 -2.09 -18.45 -2.42
N LEU A 415 -3.34 -18.05 -2.23
CA LEU A 415 -4.46 -19.00 -2.14
C LEU A 415 -4.63 -19.85 -3.42
N LYS A 416 -4.40 -19.27 -4.60
CA LYS A 416 -4.39 -20.04 -5.85
C LYS A 416 -3.25 -21.05 -5.87
N ASP A 417 -2.08 -20.69 -5.33
CA ASP A 417 -0.94 -21.60 -5.21
C ASP A 417 -1.22 -22.77 -4.26
N PHE A 418 -1.97 -22.58 -3.16
CA PHE A 418 -2.43 -23.69 -2.31
C PHE A 418 -3.22 -24.72 -3.12
N SER A 419 -4.24 -24.25 -3.85
CA SER A 419 -5.06 -25.11 -4.72
C SER A 419 -4.24 -25.77 -5.84
N ARG A 420 -3.29 -25.03 -6.44
CA ARG A 420 -2.45 -25.52 -7.54
C ARG A 420 -1.46 -26.59 -7.10
N LEU A 421 -0.87 -26.44 -5.91
CA LEU A 421 0.14 -27.34 -5.36
C LEU A 421 -0.49 -28.50 -4.58
N GLY A 422 -1.77 -28.40 -4.18
CA GLY A 422 -2.45 -29.42 -3.39
C GLY A 422 -2.17 -29.30 -1.88
N ILE A 423 -1.88 -28.09 -1.40
CA ILE A 423 -1.65 -27.80 0.03
C ILE A 423 -3.01 -27.61 0.72
N ASP A 424 -3.23 -28.28 1.86
CA ASP A 424 -4.48 -28.16 2.61
C ASP A 424 -4.65 -26.75 3.21
N GLU A 425 -5.67 -26.00 2.75
CA GLU A 425 -6.00 -24.67 3.25
C GLU A 425 -6.36 -24.65 4.75
N LYS A 426 -6.71 -25.80 5.35
CA LYS A 426 -6.93 -25.90 6.81
C LYS A 426 -5.66 -25.62 7.61
N ARG A 427 -4.48 -25.71 6.99
CA ARG A 427 -3.21 -25.36 7.61
C ARG A 427 -3.01 -23.85 7.74
N ILE A 428 -3.84 -23.04 7.09
CA ILE A 428 -3.74 -21.59 7.19
C ILE A 428 -4.19 -21.15 8.59
N ILE A 429 -3.30 -20.44 9.30
CA ILE A 429 -3.65 -19.76 10.53
C ILE A 429 -4.67 -18.67 10.20
N ASN A 430 -5.89 -18.87 10.69
CA ASN A 430 -6.99 -17.94 10.52
C ASN A 430 -7.03 -16.96 11.70
N GLY A 431 -7.49 -15.74 11.42
CA GLY A 431 -7.55 -14.63 12.38
C GLY A 431 -6.42 -13.62 12.18
N LEU A 432 -6.55 -12.47 12.83
CA LEU A 432 -5.55 -11.41 12.75
C LEU A 432 -4.30 -11.77 13.56
N ILE A 433 -3.14 -11.74 12.90
CA ILE A 433 -1.82 -11.81 13.53
C ILE A 433 -1.51 -10.41 14.07
N ILE A 434 -1.39 -10.22 15.39
CA ILE A 434 -1.07 -8.92 16.02
C ILE A 434 -0.10 -9.08 17.18
#